data_AF-A0A7L5DUD4-F1
#
_entry.id   AF-A0A7L5DUD4-F1
#
_cell.length_a   1.000
_cell.length_b   1.000
_cell.length_c   1.000
_cell.angle_alpha   90.00
_cell.angle_beta   90.00
_cell.angle_gamma   90.00
#
_symmetry.space_group_name_H-M   'P 1'
#
loop_
_entity.id
_entity.type
_entity.pdbx_description
1 polymer ?
#
loop_
_entity_poly.entity_id
_entity_poly.type
_entity_poly.pdbx_seq_one_letter_code
_entity_poly.pdbx_strand_id
1 'polypeptide(L)'
;MNSDDERQSKRRSTNYPICPVCGHQFKYRCKRSLLVKTLLFWTPVKRYFCTHCAVCRYVFNPKYGDYSSVILLLSCLQIVLGES
;
A
#
# COMPACT_ATOMS: atom_id res chain seq x y z
N MET A 1 18.86 39.12 1.38
CA MET A 1 18.43 38.09 0.40
C MET A 1 18.41 36.77 1.16
N ASN A 2 17.23 36.19 1.39
CA ASN A 2 17.03 35.05 2.30
C ASN A 2 17.39 33.72 1.63
N SER A 3 18.03 32.83 2.40
CA SER A 3 18.60 31.55 1.97
C SER A 3 17.71 30.34 2.26
N ASP A 4 16.38 30.53 2.34
CA ASP A 4 15.42 29.51 2.79
C ASP A 4 14.75 28.70 1.64
N ASP A 5 15.08 28.96 0.38
CA ASP A 5 14.40 28.35 -0.78
C ASP A 5 14.92 26.94 -1.18
N GLU A 6 16.01 26.46 -0.58
CA GLU A 6 16.61 25.16 -0.96
C GLU A 6 16.05 23.94 -0.20
N ARG A 7 14.99 24.11 0.60
CA ARG A 7 14.39 23.02 1.41
C ARG A 7 13.31 22.19 0.71
N GLN A 8 12.93 22.51 -0.53
CA GLN A 8 11.70 21.97 -1.15
C GLN A 8 11.89 21.27 -2.52
N SER A 9 12.91 20.42 -2.71
CA SER A 9 12.95 19.66 -3.97
C SER A 9 13.49 18.23 -3.91
N LYS A 10 13.75 17.67 -2.72
CA LYS A 10 13.78 16.20 -2.57
C LYS A 10 12.35 15.66 -2.55
N ARG A 11 11.56 16.03 -3.57
CA ARG A 11 10.28 15.41 -3.91
C ARG A 11 10.64 13.96 -4.19
N ARG A 12 10.44 13.09 -3.20
CA ARG A 12 10.45 11.64 -3.39
C ARG A 12 9.63 11.42 -4.66
N SER A 13 10.29 11.08 -5.76
CA SER A 13 9.64 10.65 -6.98
C SER A 13 8.83 9.44 -6.56
N THR A 14 7.56 9.70 -6.27
CA THR A 14 6.63 8.69 -5.81
C THR A 14 6.28 7.97 -7.09
N ASN A 15 7.17 7.04 -7.48
CA ASN A 15 6.97 6.15 -8.60
C ASN A 15 5.73 5.34 -8.27
N TYR A 16 4.58 5.83 -8.72
CA TYR A 16 3.33 5.12 -8.59
C TYR A 16 3.41 3.87 -9.46
N PRO A 17 2.77 2.76 -9.05
CA PRO A 17 2.78 1.56 -9.85
C PRO A 17 2.11 1.80 -11.21
N ILE A 18 2.35 0.88 -12.14
CA ILE A 18 1.72 0.90 -13.45
C ILE A 18 0.37 0.20 -13.36
N CYS A 19 -0.63 0.74 -14.04
CA CYS A 19 -1.93 0.11 -14.17
C CYS A 19 -1.80 -1.16 -15.03
N PRO A 20 -2.25 -2.33 -14.55
CA PRO A 20 -2.13 -3.59 -15.30
C PRO A 20 -3.08 -3.66 -16.50
N VAL A 21 -4.01 -2.71 -16.66
CA VAL A 21 -4.99 -2.71 -17.76
C VAL A 21 -4.59 -1.78 -18.89
N CYS A 22 -4.12 -0.57 -18.59
CA CYS A 22 -3.79 0.42 -19.60
C CYS A 22 -2.30 0.74 -19.70
N GLY A 23 -1.45 0.15 -18.86
CA GLY A 23 0.00 0.39 -18.86
C GLY A 23 0.43 1.79 -18.41
N HIS A 24 -0.50 2.66 -17.99
CA HIS A 24 -0.18 4.01 -17.50
C HIS A 24 0.05 4.04 -16.00
N GLN A 25 0.90 4.97 -15.52
CA GLN A 25 1.11 5.17 -14.08
C GLN A 25 -0.18 5.66 -13.40
N PHE A 26 -0.41 5.17 -12.18
CA PHE A 26 -1.49 5.70 -11.36
C PHE A 26 -1.22 7.16 -10.95
N LYS A 27 -2.28 7.96 -10.87
CA LYS A 27 -2.15 9.40 -10.56
C LYS A 27 -2.07 9.68 -9.06
N TYR A 28 -2.88 8.97 -8.27
CA TYR A 28 -2.93 9.14 -6.82
C TYR A 28 -3.42 7.88 -6.10
N ARG A 29 -3.18 7.83 -4.78
CA ARG A 29 -3.67 6.78 -3.90
C ARG A 29 -5.12 7.08 -3.48
N CYS A 30 -6.04 6.16 -3.73
CA CYS A 30 -7.44 6.30 -3.29
C CYS A 30 -7.52 6.13 -1.77
N LYS A 31 -8.33 6.98 -1.11
CA LYS A 31 -8.66 6.79 0.31
C LYS A 31 -9.40 5.47 0.52
N ARG A 32 -9.17 4.83 1.66
CA ARG A 32 -9.86 3.61 2.09
C ARG A 32 -10.83 3.93 3.22
N SER A 33 -11.99 3.29 3.21
CA SER A 33 -12.90 3.30 4.35
C SER A 33 -12.24 2.66 5.57
N LEU A 34 -12.60 3.11 6.77
CA LEU A 34 -12.00 2.63 8.03
C LEU A 34 -12.16 1.12 8.21
N LEU A 35 -13.31 0.54 7.84
CA LEU A 35 -13.54 -0.90 7.87
C LEU A 35 -12.53 -1.68 7.01
N VAL A 36 -12.31 -1.20 5.78
CA VAL A 36 -11.33 -1.77 4.85
C VAL A 36 -9.91 -1.57 5.39
N LYS A 37 -9.63 -0.47 6.09
CA LYS A 37 -8.33 -0.23 6.72
C LYS A 37 -8.05 -1.20 7.86
N THR A 38 -9.06 -1.54 8.67
CA THR A 38 -8.94 -2.51 9.76
C THR A 38 -8.81 -3.93 9.22
N LEU A 39 -9.63 -4.32 8.24
CA LEU A 39 -9.61 -5.66 7.66
C LEU A 39 -8.34 -5.91 6.82
N LEU A 40 -7.89 -4.90 6.07
CA LEU A 40 -6.65 -4.94 5.30
C LEU A 40 -5.46 -4.35 6.08
N PHE A 41 -5.56 -4.18 7.40
CA PHE A 41 -4.49 -3.59 8.22
C PHE A 41 -3.18 -4.35 8.04
N TRP A 42 -3.30 -5.66 7.98
CA TRP A 42 -2.16 -6.54 7.83
C TRP A 42 -1.69 -6.61 6.38
N THR A 43 -2.55 -6.38 5.36
CA THR A 43 -2.25 -6.57 3.91
C THR A 43 -1.45 -5.43 3.27
N PRO A 44 -0.31 -5.64 2.56
CA PRO A 44 0.42 -4.59 1.84
C PRO A 44 -0.26 -4.26 0.51
N VAL A 45 -1.58 -4.42 0.44
CA VAL A 45 -2.36 -3.96 -0.69
C VAL A 45 -2.50 -2.46 -0.52
N LYS A 46 -2.42 -1.68 -1.60
CA LYS A 46 -2.78 -0.24 -1.64
C LYS A 46 -3.81 -0.01 -2.76
N ARG A 47 -4.71 0.96 -2.60
CA ARG A 47 -5.71 1.30 -3.62
C ARG A 47 -5.24 2.53 -4.40
N TYR A 48 -5.17 2.45 -5.72
CA TYR A 48 -4.69 3.52 -6.60
C TYR A 48 -5.72 3.84 -7.69
N PHE A 49 -5.80 5.11 -8.09
CA PHE A 49 -6.71 5.57 -9.15
C PHE A 49 -5.97 5.70 -10.47
N CYS A 50 -6.50 5.06 -11.51
CA CYS A 50 -6.03 5.25 -12.87
C CYS A 50 -6.93 6.26 -13.58
N THR A 51 -6.34 7.33 -14.12
CA THR A 51 -7.08 8.34 -14.89
C THR A 51 -7.56 7.83 -16.25
N HIS A 52 -6.79 6.95 -16.89
CA HIS A 52 -7.14 6.39 -18.20
C HIS A 52 -8.30 5.41 -18.13
N CYS A 53 -8.32 4.55 -17.09
CA CYS A 53 -9.41 3.61 -16.90
C CYS A 53 -10.55 4.18 -16.03
N ALA A 54 -10.38 5.38 -15.46
CA ALA A 54 -11.28 6.02 -14.51
C ALA A 54 -11.72 5.12 -13.31
N VAL A 55 -10.89 4.16 -12.90
CA VAL A 55 -11.21 3.19 -11.84
C VAL A 55 -10.14 3.15 -10.74
N CYS A 56 -10.58 2.95 -9.51
CA CYS A 56 -9.69 2.65 -8.37
C CYS A 56 -9.44 1.14 -8.27
N ARG A 57 -8.19 0.70 -8.45
CA ARG A 57 -7.78 -0.71 -8.33
C ARG A 57 -6.88 -0.93 -7.12
N TYR A 58 -6.92 -2.15 -6.61
CA TYR A 58 -6.03 -2.61 -5.56
C TYR A 58 -4.75 -3.16 -6.20
N VAL A 59 -3.60 -2.67 -5.75
CA VAL A 59 -2.29 -3.08 -6.23
C VAL A 59 -1.50 -3.58 -5.03
N PHE A 60 -0.98 -4.80 -5.15
CA PHE A 60 -0.06 -5.37 -4.18
C PHE A 60 1.31 -4.75 -4.40
N ASN A 61 1.88 -4.12 -3.37
CA ASN A 61 3.24 -3.60 -3.45
C ASN A 61 4.12 -4.36 -2.43
N PRO A 62 4.99 -5.27 -2.89
CA PRO A 62 5.79 -6.11 -2.00
C PRO A 62 6.77 -5.29 -1.14
N LYS A 63 7.04 -4.02 -1.49
CA LYS A 63 7.95 -3.15 -0.73
C LYS A 63 7.45 -2.74 0.67
N TYR A 64 6.21 -3.06 1.04
CA TYR A 64 5.54 -2.46 2.21
C TYR A 64 4.98 -3.44 3.23
N GLY A 65 5.24 -4.74 3.11
CA GLY A 65 4.80 -5.67 4.15
C GLY A 65 5.30 -7.08 3.91
N ASP A 66 6.30 -7.46 4.70
CA ASP A 66 6.59 -8.87 4.97
C ASP A 66 5.40 -9.45 5.75
N TYR A 67 4.55 -10.19 5.04
CA TYR A 67 3.49 -11.00 5.62
C TYR A 67 4.00 -12.11 6.54
N SER A 68 5.30 -12.35 6.48
CA SER A 68 5.97 -13.43 7.19
C SER A 68 5.72 -13.37 8.69
N SER A 69 5.79 -12.18 9.30
CA SER A 69 5.56 -12.00 10.74
C SER A 69 4.10 -12.22 11.16
N VAL A 70 3.13 -11.89 10.29
CA VAL A 70 1.70 -12.07 10.55
C VAL A 70 1.29 -13.54 10.47
N ILE A 71 1.76 -14.21 9.42
CA ILE A 71 1.52 -15.63 9.20
C ILE A 71 2.18 -16.44 10.31
N LEU A 72 3.42 -16.08 10.70
CA LEU A 72 4.11 -16.71 11.84
C LEU A 72 3.32 -16.55 13.13
N LEU A 73 2.80 -15.35 13.44
CA LEU A 73 1.99 -15.14 14.63
C LEU A 73 0.68 -15.93 14.61
N LEU A 74 -0.01 -16.00 13.47
CA LEU A 74 -1.23 -16.80 13.33
C LEU A 74 -0.96 -18.30 13.43
N SER A 75 0.16 -18.78 12.88
CA SER A 75 0.57 -20.17 13.04
C SER A 75 0.94 -20.50 14.49
N CYS A 76 1.64 -19.61 15.20
CA CYS A 76 1.92 -19.81 16.62
C CYS A 76 0.64 -19.84 17.46
N LEU A 77 -0.35 -18.99 17.15
CA LEU A 77 -1.61 -18.98 17.88
C LEU A 77 -2.43 -20.27 17.66
N GLN A 78 -2.40 -20.85 16.46
CA GLN A 78 -3.01 -22.16 16.17
C GLN A 78 -2.35 -23.29 16.96
N ILE A 79 -1.01 -23.27 17.09
CA ILE A 79 -0.27 -24.26 17.89
C ILE A 79 -0.67 -24.17 19.37
N VAL A 80 -0.72 -22.95 19.93
CA VAL A 80 -1.03 -22.74 21.36
C VAL A 80 -2.48 -23.06 21.71
N LEU A 81 -3.43 -22.89 20.78
CA LEU A 81 -4.85 -23.21 20.99
C LEU A 81 -5.21 -24.67 20.62
N GLY A 82 -4.28 -25.42 20.02
CA GLY A 82 -4.48 -26.78 19.54
C GLY A 82 -4.01 -27.89 20.49
N GLU A 83 -3.43 -27.54 21.64
CA GLU A 83 -3.08 -28.49 22.70
C GLU A 83 -4.12 -28.42 23.84
N SER A 84 -5.24 -29.11 23.68
CA SER A 84 -6.16 -29.49 24.77
C SER A 84 -6.92 -30.76 24.43
#